data_AF-A0A921MYX2-F1
#
_entry.id   AF-A0A921MYX2-F1
#
_cell.length_a   1.000
_cell.length_b   1.000
_cell.length_c   1.000
_cell.angle_alpha   90.00
_cell.angle_beta   90.00
_cell.angle_gamma   90.00
#
_symmetry.space_group_name_H-M   'P 1'
#
loop_
_entity.id
_entity.type
_entity.pdbx_description
1 polymer ?
#
loop_
_entity_poly.entity_id
_entity_poly.type
_entity_poly.pdbx_seq_one_letter_code
_entity_poly.pdbx_strand_id
1 'polypeptide(L)'
;MENQNNVVNEAVETQVEGVKAEVDTVEVKEEKTFTQAELDKILNKKFAQWQKKTEEAKAEAERKAKLTEAEKLAEERKEFEAMKKQFEYEQRVNSTSKVLASNNLPIEFADFLIAENDEATTQRVDLFKNAFNDALEKAVNERLRGKTPKTSTVKARTFTINDIKNMSAEEINKNWEQIKNIKF
;
A
#
# COMPACT_ATOMS: atom_id res chain seq x y z
N MET A 1 -24.81 -50.13 -31.07
CA MET A 1 -24.19 -49.34 -32.14
C MET A 1 -22.69 -49.57 -32.03
N GLU A 2 -21.94 -49.83 -33.09
CA GLU A 2 -22.31 -49.73 -34.52
C GLU A 2 -22.64 -51.07 -35.20
N ASN A 3 -22.96 -51.01 -36.50
CA ASN A 3 -23.47 -52.13 -37.30
C ASN A 3 -22.37 -52.77 -38.15
N GLN A 4 -22.43 -54.10 -38.33
CA GLN A 4 -21.57 -54.82 -39.26
C GLN A 4 -22.26 -54.98 -40.63
N ASN A 5 -21.46 -55.11 -41.69
CA ASN A 5 -21.78 -55.72 -42.98
C ASN A 5 -23.02 -55.21 -43.76
N ASN A 6 -22.77 -54.69 -44.97
CA ASN A 6 -22.93 -55.55 -46.14
C ASN A 6 -22.01 -55.08 -47.29
N VAL A 7 -21.84 -55.90 -48.33
CA VAL A 7 -20.94 -55.65 -49.47
C VAL A 7 -21.71 -55.88 -50.79
N VAL A 8 -21.13 -55.38 -51.89
CA VAL A 8 -21.41 -55.65 -53.32
C VAL A 8 -22.63 -54.93 -53.97
N ASN A 9 -22.48 -54.78 -55.29
CA ASN A 9 -23.38 -54.26 -56.34
C ASN A 9 -23.35 -52.73 -56.56
N GLU A 10 -23.23 -52.22 -57.81
CA GLU A 10 -23.11 -52.92 -59.11
C GLU A 10 -22.24 -52.13 -60.12
N ALA A 11 -22.02 -52.71 -61.31
CA ALA A 11 -21.01 -52.25 -62.27
C ALA A 11 -21.45 -51.05 -63.15
N VAL A 12 -20.46 -50.29 -63.64
CA VAL A 12 -20.55 -49.52 -64.88
C VAL A 12 -19.27 -49.76 -65.68
N GLU A 13 -19.43 -50.08 -66.97
CA GLU A 13 -18.36 -50.35 -67.94
C GLU A 13 -18.38 -49.31 -69.06
N THR A 14 -17.23 -48.87 -69.57
CA THR A 14 -17.15 -48.23 -70.92
C THR A 14 -15.71 -48.29 -71.49
N GLN A 15 -15.59 -48.43 -72.81
CA GLN A 15 -14.31 -48.60 -73.56
C GLN A 15 -14.41 -47.93 -74.96
N VAL A 16 -13.36 -47.69 -75.77
CA VAL A 16 -11.90 -47.93 -75.59
C VAL A 16 -11.17 -46.55 -75.55
N GLU A 17 -10.24 -46.05 -76.39
CA GLU A 17 -9.37 -46.50 -77.52
C GLU A 17 -8.19 -45.49 -77.64
N GLY A 18 -7.04 -45.87 -78.22
CA GLY A 18 -6.11 -44.94 -78.86
C GLY A 18 -4.62 -45.26 -78.68
N VAL A 19 -3.96 -45.81 -79.71
CA VAL A 19 -2.53 -46.21 -79.67
C VAL A 19 -1.63 -45.33 -80.54
N LYS A 20 -0.47 -44.91 -79.99
CA LYS A 20 0.79 -44.67 -80.74
C LYS A 20 2.02 -44.70 -79.81
N ALA A 21 3.22 -44.89 -80.36
CA ALA A 21 4.44 -45.24 -79.63
C ALA A 21 5.68 -44.45 -80.12
N GLU A 22 6.87 -44.86 -79.63
CA GLU A 22 8.21 -44.22 -79.69
C GLU A 22 8.43 -43.17 -78.57
N VAL A 23 9.51 -43.11 -77.76
CA VAL A 23 10.73 -43.89 -77.38
C VAL A 23 11.86 -42.86 -77.16
N ASP A 24 12.82 -43.18 -76.28
CA ASP A 24 13.93 -42.34 -75.78
C ASP A 24 13.51 -41.13 -74.90
N THR A 25 14.27 -40.74 -73.86
CA THR A 25 15.55 -41.25 -73.33
C THR A 25 15.44 -41.69 -71.85
N VAL A 26 16.18 -42.73 -71.45
CA VAL A 26 16.26 -43.16 -70.04
C VAL A 26 17.28 -42.31 -69.27
N GLU A 27 16.81 -41.33 -68.49
CA GLU A 27 17.57 -40.86 -67.33
C GLU A 27 17.53 -41.96 -66.25
N VAL A 28 18.68 -42.61 -66.01
CA VAL A 28 18.84 -43.46 -64.83
C VAL A 28 18.96 -42.55 -63.60
N LYS A 29 17.81 -42.15 -63.06
CA LYS A 29 17.74 -41.79 -61.65
C LYS A 29 18.16 -43.02 -60.85
N GLU A 30 19.22 -42.89 -60.05
CA GLU A 30 19.57 -43.90 -59.06
C GLU A 30 18.43 -43.98 -58.02
N GLU A 31 17.46 -44.86 -58.28
CA GLU A 31 16.45 -45.23 -57.30
C GLU A 31 17.19 -45.88 -56.12
N LYS A 32 17.31 -45.14 -55.02
CA LYS A 32 17.95 -45.63 -53.80
C LYS A 32 17.02 -46.63 -53.13
N THR A 33 17.12 -47.88 -53.58
CA THR A 33 16.44 -49.05 -53.02
C THR A 33 17.00 -49.34 -51.63
N PHE A 34 16.56 -48.58 -50.64
CA PHE A 34 16.87 -48.83 -49.24
C PHE A 34 16.35 -50.23 -48.87
N THR A 35 17.21 -51.04 -48.25
CA THR A 35 16.77 -52.32 -47.70
C THR A 35 15.78 -52.09 -46.55
N GLN A 36 14.87 -53.04 -46.29
CA GLN A 36 13.93 -52.93 -45.17
C GLN A 36 14.67 -52.67 -43.84
N ALA A 37 15.81 -53.33 -43.62
CA ALA A 37 16.66 -53.12 -42.45
C ALA A 37 17.22 -51.69 -42.33
N GLU A 38 17.48 -51.00 -43.44
CA GLU A 38 17.88 -49.59 -43.44
C GLU A 38 16.69 -48.66 -43.19
N LEU A 39 15.53 -48.95 -43.78
CA LEU A 39 14.29 -48.23 -43.48
C LEU A 39 13.94 -48.33 -42.00
N ASP A 40 13.95 -49.52 -41.42
CA ASP A 40 13.70 -49.76 -39.99
C ASP A 40 14.73 -49.03 -39.11
N LYS A 41 16.00 -49.03 -39.50
CA LYS A 41 17.09 -48.33 -38.79
C LYS A 41 16.93 -46.80 -38.87
N ILE A 42 16.45 -46.27 -39.99
CA ILE A 42 16.09 -44.85 -40.14
C ILE A 42 14.85 -44.52 -39.30
N LEU A 43 13.82 -45.36 -39.35
CA LEU A 43 12.56 -45.15 -38.64
C LEU A 43 12.77 -45.15 -37.12
N ASN A 44 13.49 -46.14 -36.58
CA ASN A 44 13.86 -46.21 -35.17
C ASN A 44 14.73 -45.03 -34.74
N LYS A 45 15.70 -44.59 -35.58
CA LYS A 45 16.51 -43.39 -35.30
C LYS A 45 15.67 -42.11 -35.28
N LYS A 46 14.67 -41.98 -36.16
CA LYS A 46 13.72 -40.86 -36.18
C LYS A 46 12.77 -40.90 -34.99
N PHE A 47 12.27 -42.08 -34.62
CA PHE A 47 11.40 -42.28 -33.46
C PHE A 47 12.12 -41.93 -32.15
N ALA A 48 13.34 -42.43 -31.93
CA ALA A 48 14.16 -42.07 -30.77
C ALA A 48 14.48 -40.57 -30.71
N GLN A 49 14.77 -39.93 -31.85
CA GLN A 49 14.94 -38.47 -31.92
C GLN A 49 13.64 -37.70 -31.60
N TRP A 50 12.48 -38.22 -32.02
CA TRP A 50 11.18 -37.61 -31.74
C TRP A 50 10.77 -37.79 -30.27
N GLN A 51 10.94 -38.98 -29.69
CA GLN A 51 10.70 -39.24 -28.27
C GLN A 51 11.55 -38.31 -27.41
N LYS A 52 12.88 -38.30 -27.65
CA LYS A 52 13.81 -37.44 -26.90
C LYS A 52 13.40 -35.96 -26.98
N LYS A 53 13.10 -35.43 -28.17
CA LYS A 53 12.61 -34.05 -28.32
C LYS A 53 11.28 -33.80 -27.61
N THR A 54 10.39 -34.78 -27.57
CA THR A 54 9.09 -34.69 -26.90
C THR A 54 9.25 -34.69 -25.38
N GLU A 55 10.18 -35.47 -24.84
CA GLU A 55 10.52 -35.50 -23.42
C GLU A 55 11.25 -34.22 -22.99
N GLU A 56 12.23 -33.75 -23.78
CA GLU A 56 12.92 -32.47 -23.55
C GLU A 56 11.92 -31.29 -23.56
N ALA A 57 11.03 -31.23 -24.56
CA ALA A 57 10.01 -30.19 -24.64
C ALA A 57 8.98 -30.25 -23.49
N LYS A 58 8.60 -31.45 -23.03
CA LYS A 58 7.74 -31.61 -21.83
C LYS A 58 8.46 -31.15 -20.56
N ALA A 59 9.71 -31.55 -20.37
CA ALA A 59 10.49 -31.17 -19.20
C ALA A 59 10.76 -29.65 -19.15
N GLU A 60 11.01 -29.01 -20.29
CA GLU A 60 11.14 -27.55 -20.37
C GLU A 60 9.81 -26.84 -20.11
N ALA A 61 8.71 -27.33 -20.71
CA ALA A 61 7.37 -26.77 -20.48
C ALA A 61 6.93 -26.91 -19.02
N GLU A 62 7.14 -28.07 -18.40
CA GLU A 62 6.88 -28.28 -16.96
C GLU A 62 7.75 -27.38 -16.09
N ARG A 63 9.07 -27.28 -16.36
CA ARG A 63 9.96 -26.39 -15.63
C ARG A 63 9.50 -24.94 -15.74
N LYS A 64 9.11 -24.49 -16.93
CA LYS A 64 8.64 -23.12 -17.17
C LYS A 64 7.32 -22.85 -16.45
N ALA A 65 6.37 -23.78 -16.52
CA ALA A 65 5.09 -23.69 -15.80
C ALA A 65 5.31 -23.61 -14.28
N LYS A 66 6.10 -24.53 -13.72
CA LYS A 66 6.44 -24.59 -12.29
C LYS A 66 7.19 -23.34 -11.82
N LEU A 67 8.02 -22.72 -12.67
CA LEU A 67 8.64 -21.42 -12.36
C LEU A 67 7.58 -20.31 -12.28
N THR A 68 6.73 -20.14 -13.30
CA THR A 68 5.65 -19.13 -13.24
C THR A 68 4.64 -19.35 -12.11
N GLU A 69 4.40 -20.60 -11.71
CA GLU A 69 3.55 -20.95 -10.57
C GLU A 69 4.21 -20.60 -9.24
N ALA A 70 5.50 -20.93 -9.07
CA ALA A 70 6.28 -20.58 -7.89
C ALA A 70 6.50 -19.06 -7.76
N GLU A 71 6.72 -18.34 -8.87
CA GLU A 71 6.83 -16.88 -8.90
C GLU A 71 5.51 -16.21 -8.51
N LYS A 72 4.36 -16.67 -9.05
CA LYS A 72 3.04 -16.21 -8.61
C LYS A 72 2.81 -16.46 -7.13
N LEU A 73 3.06 -17.68 -6.65
CA LEU A 73 2.86 -18.06 -5.25
C LEU A 73 3.80 -17.28 -4.30
N ALA A 74 5.00 -16.89 -4.77
CA ALA A 74 5.90 -16.04 -4.02
C ALA A 74 5.39 -14.59 -3.92
N GLU A 75 4.83 -14.04 -4.99
CA GLU A 75 4.26 -12.68 -4.96
C GLU A 75 2.95 -12.63 -4.15
N GLU A 76 2.04 -13.58 -4.35
CA GLU A 76 0.80 -13.72 -3.59
C GLU A 76 1.08 -13.86 -2.08
N ARG A 77 2.16 -14.57 -1.69
CA ARG A 77 2.63 -14.62 -0.29
C ARG A 77 3.14 -13.28 0.21
N LYS A 78 3.90 -12.50 -0.58
CA LYS A 78 4.35 -11.16 -0.17
C LYS A 78 3.17 -10.20 -0.02
N GLU A 79 2.24 -10.21 -0.97
CA GLU A 79 1.02 -9.39 -0.93
C GLU A 79 0.18 -9.75 0.30
N PHE A 80 -0.02 -11.04 0.57
CA PHE A 80 -0.71 -11.52 1.76
C PHE A 80 0.01 -11.17 3.07
N GLU A 81 1.33 -11.30 3.14
CA GLU A 81 2.11 -10.88 4.32
C GLU A 81 2.10 -9.36 4.54
N ALA A 82 2.14 -8.56 3.47
CA ALA A 82 2.04 -7.12 3.52
C ALA A 82 0.63 -6.67 3.96
N MET A 83 -0.41 -7.25 3.38
CA MET A 83 -1.80 -7.04 3.77
C MET A 83 -2.04 -7.46 5.23
N LYS A 84 -1.49 -8.59 5.66
CA LYS A 84 -1.59 -9.07 7.05
C LYS A 84 -0.90 -8.11 8.02
N LYS A 85 0.31 -7.64 7.71
CA LYS A 85 1.01 -6.62 8.52
C LYS A 85 0.25 -5.29 8.57
N GLN A 86 -0.33 -4.85 7.46
CA GLN A 86 -1.15 -3.65 7.39
C GLN A 86 -2.43 -3.79 8.23
N PHE A 87 -3.10 -4.95 8.17
CA PHE A 87 -4.29 -5.24 8.98
C PHE A 87 -3.97 -5.36 10.48
N GLU A 88 -2.84 -5.98 10.83
CA GLU A 88 -2.35 -6.06 12.22
C GLU A 88 -1.98 -4.68 12.78
N TYR A 89 -1.43 -3.79 11.92
CA TYR A 89 -1.20 -2.39 12.26
C TYR A 89 -2.52 -1.64 12.44
N GLU A 90 -3.43 -1.67 11.46
CA GLU A 90 -4.72 -0.97 11.50
C GLU A 90 -5.62 -1.44 12.65
N GLN A 91 -5.60 -2.75 12.97
CA GLN A 91 -6.29 -3.29 14.15
C GLN A 91 -5.71 -2.71 15.46
N ARG A 92 -4.38 -2.55 15.53
CA ARG A 92 -3.70 -1.93 16.68
C ARG A 92 -4.03 -0.44 16.79
N VAL A 93 -4.03 0.30 15.67
CA VAL A 93 -4.52 1.70 15.60
C VAL A 93 -5.95 1.79 16.10
N ASN A 94 -6.85 0.95 15.59
CA ASN A 94 -8.25 0.94 15.98
C ASN A 94 -8.46 0.64 17.47
N SER A 95 -7.64 -0.24 18.04
CA SER A 95 -7.60 -0.53 19.48
C SER A 95 -7.11 0.67 20.28
N THR A 96 -5.97 1.26 19.93
CA THR A 96 -5.41 2.46 20.59
C THR A 96 -6.36 3.65 20.51
N SER A 97 -7.01 3.90 19.36
CA SER A 97 -8.03 4.94 19.19
C SER A 97 -9.23 4.75 20.13
N LYS A 98 -9.67 3.50 20.38
CA LYS A 98 -10.74 3.21 21.37
C LYS A 98 -10.28 3.50 22.80
N VAL A 99 -9.03 3.18 23.14
CA VAL A 99 -8.44 3.48 24.45
C VAL A 99 -8.30 5.01 24.64
N LEU A 100 -7.84 5.73 23.62
CA LEU A 100 -7.74 7.20 23.63
C LEU A 100 -9.11 7.86 23.79
N ALA A 101 -10.11 7.47 22.99
CA ALA A 101 -11.47 7.98 23.08
C ALA A 101 -12.07 7.74 24.47
N SER A 102 -11.89 6.54 25.04
CA SER A 102 -12.32 6.19 26.41
C SER A 102 -11.61 6.99 27.51
N ASN A 103 -10.46 7.60 27.20
CA ASN A 103 -9.70 8.48 28.10
C ASN A 103 -9.91 9.98 27.81
N ASN A 104 -10.86 10.34 26.94
CA ASN A 104 -11.09 11.70 26.45
C ASN A 104 -9.88 12.35 25.74
N LEU A 105 -8.99 11.54 25.16
CA LEU A 105 -7.81 11.98 24.42
C LEU A 105 -8.10 12.00 22.90
N PRO A 106 -7.46 12.89 22.11
CA PRO A 106 -7.71 12.96 20.67
C PRO A 106 -7.19 11.70 19.96
N ILE A 107 -8.06 11.05 19.18
CA ILE A 107 -7.75 9.79 18.48
C ILE A 107 -6.68 9.94 17.40
N GLU A 108 -6.47 11.14 16.87
CA GLU A 108 -5.41 11.48 15.91
C GLU A 108 -3.99 11.14 16.40
N PHE A 109 -3.80 10.97 17.72
CA PHE A 109 -2.52 10.57 18.30
C PHE A 109 -2.30 9.04 18.37
N ALA A 110 -3.25 8.22 17.91
CA ALA A 110 -3.14 6.75 17.97
C ALA A 110 -1.86 6.24 17.28
N ASP A 111 -1.62 6.62 16.02
CA ASP A 111 -0.44 6.21 15.24
C ASP A 111 0.90 6.56 15.93
N PHE A 112 0.91 7.66 16.71
CA PHE A 112 2.09 8.15 17.43
C PHE A 112 2.31 7.46 18.78
N LEU A 113 1.26 6.95 19.41
CA LEU A 113 1.29 6.35 20.75
C LEU A 113 1.42 4.83 20.72
N ILE A 114 1.11 4.18 19.59
CA ILE A 114 1.40 2.77 19.34
C ILE A 114 2.89 2.45 19.53
N ALA A 115 3.16 1.36 20.23
CA ALA A 115 4.46 0.75 20.39
C ALA A 115 4.50 -0.66 19.79
N GLU A 116 5.67 -1.32 19.87
CA GLU A 116 5.87 -2.70 19.45
C GLU A 116 4.98 -3.70 20.20
N ASN A 117 4.60 -3.37 21.44
CA ASN A 117 3.68 -4.14 22.28
C ASN A 117 2.58 -3.27 22.91
N ASP A 118 1.52 -3.91 23.41
CA ASP A 118 0.34 -3.23 23.97
C ASP A 118 0.63 -2.57 25.33
N GLU A 119 1.59 -3.11 26.09
CA GLU A 119 1.98 -2.58 27.40
C GLU A 119 2.71 -1.23 27.27
N ALA A 120 3.72 -1.11 26.40
CA ALA A 120 4.37 0.18 26.15
C ALA A 120 3.45 1.16 25.39
N THR A 121 2.50 0.66 24.60
CA THR A 121 1.41 1.49 24.04
C THR A 121 0.57 2.10 25.17
N THR A 122 0.18 1.31 26.16
CA THR A 122 -0.58 1.77 27.33
C THR A 122 0.23 2.78 28.16
N GLN A 123 1.50 2.49 28.45
CA GLN A 123 2.39 3.42 29.15
C GLN A 123 2.57 4.75 28.39
N ARG A 124 2.67 4.72 27.06
CA ARG A 124 2.72 5.92 26.21
C ARG A 124 1.41 6.72 26.29
N VAL A 125 0.26 6.06 26.26
CA VAL A 125 -1.05 6.71 26.44
C VAL A 125 -1.16 7.39 27.80
N ASP A 126 -0.74 6.75 28.90
CA ASP A 126 -0.76 7.35 30.24
C ASP A 126 0.22 8.52 30.40
N LEU A 127 1.43 8.41 29.84
CA LEU A 127 2.40 9.52 29.81
C LEU A 127 1.85 10.71 29.01
N PHE A 128 1.28 10.45 27.84
CA PHE A 128 0.64 11.48 27.00
C PHE A 128 -0.55 12.13 27.72
N LYS A 129 -1.41 11.33 28.36
CA LYS A 129 -2.56 11.79 29.16
C LYS A 129 -2.15 12.80 30.23
N ASN A 130 -1.10 12.47 30.99
CA ASN A 130 -0.60 13.32 32.07
C ASN A 130 0.02 14.62 31.52
N ALA A 131 0.85 14.53 30.47
CA ALA A 131 1.46 15.70 29.84
C ALA A 131 0.44 16.62 29.14
N PHE A 132 -0.58 16.04 28.50
CA PHE A 132 -1.66 16.78 27.84
C PHE A 132 -2.55 17.50 28.86
N ASN A 133 -2.90 16.84 29.97
CA ASN A 133 -3.68 17.46 31.04
C ASN A 133 -2.91 18.61 31.73
N ASP A 134 -1.61 18.44 32.03
CA ASP A 134 -0.75 19.50 32.57
C ASP A 134 -0.63 20.70 31.60
N ALA A 135 -0.48 20.44 30.29
CA ALA A 135 -0.46 21.48 29.27
C ALA A 135 -1.81 22.22 29.13
N LEU A 136 -2.92 21.49 29.19
CA LEU A 136 -4.27 22.08 29.21
C LEU A 136 -4.51 22.89 30.48
N GLU A 137 -4.13 22.39 31.66
CA GLU A 137 -4.26 23.12 32.92
C GLU A 137 -3.44 24.41 32.88
N LYS A 138 -2.21 24.38 32.36
CA LYS A 138 -1.39 25.59 32.17
C LYS A 138 -2.05 26.59 31.22
N ALA A 139 -2.53 26.15 30.06
CA ALA A 139 -3.21 27.01 29.10
C ALA A 139 -4.53 27.60 29.63
N VAL A 140 -5.30 26.81 30.40
CA VAL A 140 -6.51 27.27 31.09
C VAL A 140 -6.17 28.26 32.19
N ASN A 141 -5.14 27.99 33.01
CA ASN A 141 -4.69 28.90 34.06
C ASN A 141 -4.17 30.23 33.49
N GLU A 142 -3.42 30.24 32.38
CA GLU A 142 -3.04 31.48 31.69
C GLU A 142 -4.26 32.25 31.16
N ARG A 143 -5.24 31.55 30.57
CA ARG A 143 -6.49 32.14 30.08
C ARG A 143 -7.36 32.72 31.20
N LEU A 144 -7.42 32.05 32.36
CA LEU A 144 -8.16 32.49 33.55
C LEU A 144 -7.46 33.62 34.31
N ARG A 145 -6.13 33.59 34.40
CA ARG A 145 -5.30 34.70 34.91
C ARG A 145 -5.52 35.98 34.10
N GLY A 146 -5.78 35.79 32.80
CA GLY A 146 -6.38 36.77 31.90
C GLY A 146 -5.50 37.97 31.60
N LYS A 147 -6.03 38.90 30.80
CA LYS A 147 -5.47 40.26 30.77
C LYS A 147 -5.89 40.95 32.06
N THR A 148 -5.03 40.86 33.08
CA THR A 148 -5.19 41.64 34.32
C THR A 148 -5.56 43.07 33.95
N PRO A 149 -6.70 43.61 34.42
CA PRO A 149 -7.08 44.96 34.07
C PRO A 149 -5.92 45.89 34.36
N LYS A 150 -5.46 46.64 33.36
CA LYS A 150 -4.60 47.79 33.59
C LYS A 150 -5.48 48.86 34.22
N THR A 151 -5.78 48.67 35.51
CA THR A 151 -6.09 49.74 36.43
C THR A 151 -4.92 50.70 36.30
N SER A 152 -5.08 51.71 35.46
CA SER A 152 -4.26 52.91 35.50
C SER A 152 -4.48 53.46 36.90
N THR A 153 -3.59 53.12 37.83
CA THR A 153 -3.55 53.72 39.15
C THR A 153 -3.11 55.16 38.93
N VAL A 154 -4.09 55.98 38.57
CA VAL A 154 -4.08 57.41 38.82
C VAL A 154 -4.05 57.51 40.34
N LYS A 155 -2.84 57.36 40.90
CA LYS A 155 -2.50 57.90 42.20
C LYS A 155 -2.71 59.40 42.04
N ALA A 156 -3.92 59.86 42.33
CA ALA A 156 -4.19 61.27 42.53
C ALA A 156 -3.13 61.75 43.51
N ARG A 157 -2.32 62.74 43.10
CA ARG A 157 -1.29 63.26 43.99
C ARG A 157 -2.02 64.00 45.10
N THR A 158 -2.10 63.37 46.26
CA THR A 158 -2.57 63.99 47.49
C THR A 158 -1.49 64.98 47.92
N PHE A 159 -1.56 66.21 47.43
CA PHE A 159 -0.73 67.30 47.90
C PHE A 159 -1.00 67.50 49.40
N THR A 160 0.06 67.71 50.19
CA THR A 160 -0.09 68.14 51.58
C THR A 160 -0.16 69.66 51.64
N ILE A 161 -0.60 70.19 52.79
CA ILE A 161 -0.64 71.64 53.05
C ILE A 161 0.75 72.29 52.88
N ASN A 162 1.84 71.54 53.15
CA ASN A 162 3.20 72.05 52.98
C ASN A 162 3.65 72.01 51.51
N ASP A 163 3.20 71.05 50.71
CA ASP A 163 3.46 71.05 49.26
C ASP A 163 2.77 72.26 48.60
N ILE A 164 1.50 72.50 48.93
CA ILE A 164 0.72 73.62 48.39
C ILE A 164 1.36 74.98 48.74
N LYS A 165 1.90 75.14 49.97
CA LYS A 165 2.61 76.36 50.38
C LYS A 165 3.93 76.61 49.64
N ASN A 166 4.54 75.56 49.08
CA ASN A 166 5.80 75.62 48.36
C ASN A 166 5.63 75.63 46.83
N MET A 167 4.39 75.51 46.32
CA MET A 167 4.05 75.57 44.90
C MET A 167 3.71 77.01 44.47
N SER A 168 4.01 77.34 43.23
CA SER A 168 3.62 78.63 42.64
C SER A 168 2.10 78.72 42.40
N ALA A 169 1.57 79.94 42.28
CA ALA A 169 0.15 80.16 41.99
C ALA A 169 -0.30 79.50 40.67
N GLU A 170 0.58 79.42 39.68
CA GLU A 170 0.32 78.71 38.41
C GLU A 170 0.19 77.20 38.61
N GLU A 171 1.07 76.61 39.44
CA GLU A 171 1.01 75.19 39.78
C GLU A 171 -0.19 74.84 40.67
N ILE A 172 -0.60 75.74 41.57
CA ILE A 172 -1.82 75.58 42.37
C ILE A 172 -3.04 75.61 41.45
N ASN A 173 -3.16 76.60 40.55
CA ASN A 173 -4.26 76.67 39.59
C ASN A 173 -4.31 75.44 38.66
N LYS A 174 -3.15 74.98 38.18
CA LYS A 174 -3.02 73.79 37.32
C LYS A 174 -3.42 72.49 38.02
N ASN A 175 -3.27 72.41 39.35
CA ASN A 175 -3.64 71.25 40.15
C ASN A 175 -4.90 71.46 41.03
N TRP A 176 -5.67 72.52 40.77
CA TRP A 176 -6.80 72.96 41.60
C TRP A 176 -7.83 71.85 41.86
N GLU A 177 -8.16 71.05 40.84
CA GLU A 177 -9.08 69.92 40.95
C GLU A 177 -8.64 68.84 41.95
N GLN A 178 -7.33 68.70 42.18
CA GLN A 178 -6.76 67.76 43.16
C GLN A 178 -6.64 68.42 44.55
N ILE A 179 -6.35 69.72 44.59
CA ILE A 179 -6.18 70.49 45.84
C ILE A 179 -7.53 70.76 46.54
N LYS A 180 -8.58 71.14 45.80
CA LYS A 180 -9.89 71.53 46.36
C LYS A 180 -10.62 70.43 47.15
N ASN A 181 -10.22 69.17 46.96
CA ASN A 181 -10.82 68.00 47.59
C ASN A 181 -10.10 67.57 48.88
N ILE A 182 -9.02 68.26 49.25
CA ILE A 182 -8.33 68.06 50.53
C ILE A 182 -9.19 68.65 51.64
N LYS A 183 -9.48 67.85 52.67
CA LYS A 183 -10.15 68.34 53.89
C LYS A 183 -9.13 69.01 54.81
N PHE A 184 -9.54 70.12 55.40
CA PHE A 184 -8.80 70.87 56.43
C PHE A 184 -9.06 70.31 57.82
#